data_AF-A0A958D376-F1
#
_entry.id   AF-A0A958D376-F1
#
_cell.length_a   1.000
_cell.length_b   1.000
_cell.length_c   1.000
_cell.angle_alpha   90.00
_cell.angle_beta   90.00
_cell.angle_gamma   90.00
#
_symmetry.space_group_name_H-M   'P 1'
#
loop_
_entity.id
_entity.type
_entity.pdbx_description
1 polymer ?
#
loop_
_entity_poly.entity_id
_entity_poly.type
_entity_poly.pdbx_seq_one_letter_code
_entity_poly.pdbx_strand_id
1 'polypeptide(L)'
;MATSLDTPLKAPTRSHRPSTWFSTSTQVDPNTLMIGLITLVIIVVLDRGRLSPVAMLIGLIVATVLVQALGWTSVVLVGDNYDIPSSLPTPAIPNPSWIPDMIIPAFAIGLIGLIQGAGVSQGYANPDGKSPDASGDFRGQGIANIVAGLFRGLPLGGSLSGTSLVVNAGAKSRWANILTGVFVAGGVLLFAGLIARLPMTSLAAILIYAGYQTIKPKRIRAVWLTNNLSRTVMVITFVFTLFLPLQEAIFLGVALQIMVLVFLSAESMTIKELVRLEDGDYEETPAPAVLPSHRVTMLVPRGSLFFAGASDFEEEAPVADNTRCAVVVLSLRGHTELGSTALNVLQTYARTLQEGNGRLILADVQDNVRRQLERTDAMDTFGAENVLPADSRIMGSIDSALAAGQAALAALEEQDSGVT
;
A
#
# COMPACT_ATOMS: atom_id res chain seq x y z
N MET A 1 8.45 40.36 38.98
CA MET A 1 7.34 41.19 38.46
C MET A 1 7.31 40.95 36.96
N ALA A 2 6.60 39.93 36.45
CA ALA A 2 5.15 39.83 36.29
C ALA A 2 4.59 40.93 35.37
N THR A 3 3.80 40.50 34.37
CA THR A 3 3.11 41.23 33.27
C THR A 3 3.99 41.50 32.03
N SER A 4 3.69 41.03 30.82
CA SER A 4 2.41 40.63 30.19
C SER A 4 2.62 39.41 29.26
N LEU A 5 1.85 38.35 29.49
CA LEU A 5 1.78 37.12 28.67
C LEU A 5 0.38 36.96 28.08
N ASP A 6 -0.30 38.08 27.78
CA ASP A 6 -1.68 38.12 27.27
C ASP A 6 -1.77 38.82 25.90
N THR A 7 -0.88 38.45 24.98
CA THR A 7 -1.24 38.57 23.56
C THR A 7 -1.73 37.20 23.11
N PRO A 8 -3.05 36.98 22.96
CA PRO A 8 -3.52 35.75 22.35
C PRO A 8 -2.89 35.70 20.95
N LEU A 9 -2.15 34.63 20.67
CA LEU A 9 -1.78 34.23 19.32
C LEU A 9 -3.08 34.24 18.51
N LYS A 10 -3.28 35.32 17.76
CA LYS A 10 -4.41 35.47 16.87
C LYS A 10 -4.17 34.46 15.75
N ALA A 11 -4.61 33.23 15.98
CA ALA A 11 -4.70 32.22 14.94
C ALA A 11 -5.35 32.91 13.73
N PRO A 12 -4.79 32.84 12.52
CA PRO A 12 -5.45 33.38 11.36
C PRO A 12 -6.75 32.59 11.18
N THR A 13 -7.85 33.13 11.70
CA THR A 13 -9.22 32.63 11.53
C THR A 13 -9.74 32.89 10.13
N ARG A 14 -8.86 32.80 9.12
CA ARG A 14 -9.28 32.66 7.73
C ARG A 14 -9.47 31.17 7.47
N SER A 15 -10.68 30.69 7.75
CA SER A 15 -11.17 29.54 7.01
C SER A 15 -11.09 29.90 5.53
N HIS A 16 -10.09 29.38 4.83
CA HIS A 16 -9.90 29.60 3.40
C HIS A 16 -10.97 28.80 2.65
N ARG A 17 -12.22 29.26 2.74
CA ARG A 17 -13.32 28.73 1.92
C ARG A 17 -13.04 29.15 0.47
N PRO A 18 -13.23 28.27 -0.53
CA PRO A 18 -13.02 28.58 -1.95
C PRO A 18 -13.76 29.86 -2.41
N SER A 19 -14.89 30.17 -1.78
CA SER A 19 -15.67 31.38 -2.03
C SER A 19 -14.92 32.71 -1.79
N THR A 20 -13.90 32.71 -0.92
CA THR A 20 -13.12 33.93 -0.60
C THR A 20 -12.01 34.24 -1.61
N TRP A 21 -11.69 33.30 -2.50
CA TRP A 21 -10.65 33.46 -3.50
C TRP A 21 -11.09 34.48 -4.57
N PHE A 22 -12.36 34.42 -4.96
CA PHE A 22 -12.94 35.33 -5.94
C PHE A 22 -13.19 36.74 -5.38
N SER A 23 -13.51 36.87 -4.08
CA SER A 23 -13.70 38.18 -3.44
C SER A 23 -12.41 38.97 -3.16
N THR A 24 -11.25 38.29 -3.19
CA THR A 24 -9.93 38.92 -2.93
C THR A 24 -9.24 39.37 -4.23
N SER A 25 -9.78 38.99 -5.40
CA SER A 25 -9.21 39.28 -6.72
C SER A 25 -9.06 40.78 -7.04
N THR A 26 -9.73 41.66 -6.29
CA THR A 26 -9.64 43.12 -6.43
C THR A 26 -8.51 43.77 -5.63
N GLN A 27 -7.71 43.01 -4.86
CA GLN A 27 -6.57 43.51 -4.07
C GLN A 27 -5.25 42.82 -4.44
N VAL A 28 -4.89 42.84 -5.73
CA VAL A 28 -3.61 42.29 -6.20
C VAL A 28 -2.55 43.39 -6.18
N ASP A 29 -1.47 43.20 -5.41
CA ASP A 29 -0.27 44.05 -5.50
C ASP A 29 0.53 43.67 -6.77
N PRO A 30 0.69 44.59 -7.74
CA PRO A 30 1.40 44.31 -8.99
C PRO A 30 2.87 43.90 -8.77
N ASN A 31 3.55 44.46 -7.77
CA ASN A 31 4.97 44.18 -7.51
C ASN A 31 5.16 42.75 -7.02
N THR A 32 4.31 42.35 -6.06
CA THR A 32 4.23 40.99 -5.52
C THR A 32 3.96 39.96 -6.62
N LEU A 33 2.98 40.22 -7.49
CA LEU A 33 2.65 39.35 -8.61
C LEU A 33 3.82 39.24 -9.59
N MET A 34 4.44 40.35 -9.95
CA MET A 34 5.53 40.38 -10.92
C MET A 34 6.75 39.61 -10.42
N ILE A 35 7.17 39.78 -9.16
CA ILE A 35 8.28 39.01 -8.58
C ILE A 35 7.96 37.51 -8.56
N GLY A 36 6.73 37.14 -8.18
CA GLY A 36 6.29 35.74 -8.21
C GLY A 36 6.36 35.13 -9.61
N LEU A 37 5.86 35.84 -10.63
CA LEU A 37 5.91 35.41 -12.03
C LEU A 37 7.35 35.34 -12.56
N ILE A 38 8.18 36.34 -12.29
CA ILE A 38 9.60 36.33 -12.69
C ILE A 38 10.30 35.12 -12.07
N THR A 39 10.11 34.88 -10.78
CA THR A 39 10.68 33.72 -10.08
C THR A 39 10.25 32.43 -10.76
N LEU A 40 8.94 32.27 -11.01
CA LEU A 40 8.40 31.06 -11.65
C LEU A 40 8.95 30.85 -13.06
N VAL A 41 9.01 31.91 -13.88
CA VAL A 41 9.55 31.85 -15.24
C VAL A 41 11.03 31.46 -15.23
N ILE A 42 11.84 32.07 -14.36
CA ILE A 42 13.26 31.71 -14.22
C ILE A 42 13.40 30.23 -13.88
N ILE A 43 12.64 29.75 -12.90
CA ILE A 43 12.69 28.34 -12.49
C ILE A 43 12.34 27.42 -13.67
N VAL A 44 11.20 27.67 -14.34
CA VAL A 44 10.72 26.82 -15.45
C VAL A 44 11.69 26.82 -16.64
N VAL A 45 12.29 27.96 -16.96
CA VAL A 45 13.24 28.08 -18.07
C VAL A 45 14.55 27.36 -17.75
N LEU A 46 15.10 27.57 -16.55
CA LEU A 46 16.38 26.98 -16.15
C LEU A 46 16.29 25.48 -15.86
N ASP A 47 15.12 24.99 -15.45
CA ASP A 47 14.91 23.57 -15.17
C ASP A 47 14.95 22.67 -16.42
N ARG A 48 14.89 23.25 -17.61
CA ARG A 48 15.02 22.50 -18.88
C ARG A 48 16.46 22.23 -19.29
N GLY A 49 17.45 22.80 -18.60
CA GLY A 49 18.86 22.72 -18.99
C GLY A 49 19.78 22.15 -17.91
N ARG A 50 21.09 22.32 -18.12
CA ARG A 50 22.15 21.91 -17.18
C ARG A 50 22.07 22.55 -15.79
N LEU A 51 21.27 23.61 -15.64
CA LEU A 51 21.09 24.36 -14.40
C LEU A 51 19.88 23.89 -13.58
N SER A 52 19.19 22.82 -13.99
CA SER A 52 18.05 22.26 -13.26
C SER A 52 18.29 22.07 -11.75
N PRO A 53 19.43 21.51 -11.29
CA PRO A 53 19.67 21.31 -9.85
C PRO A 53 19.73 22.61 -9.04
N VAL A 54 19.98 23.75 -9.68
CA VAL A 54 20.13 25.07 -9.03
C VAL A 54 19.07 26.08 -9.48
N ALA A 55 18.09 25.67 -10.31
CA ALA A 55 17.10 26.58 -10.90
C ALA A 55 16.26 27.30 -9.82
N MET A 56 15.81 26.56 -8.79
CA MET A 56 15.07 27.13 -7.65
C MET A 56 15.90 28.14 -6.87
N LEU A 57 17.19 27.84 -6.63
CA LEU A 57 18.11 28.73 -5.93
C LEU A 57 18.38 30.01 -6.72
N ILE A 58 18.58 29.90 -8.04
CA ILE A 58 18.78 31.07 -8.91
C ILE A 58 17.53 31.94 -8.92
N GLY A 59 16.34 31.35 -9.08
CA GLY A 59 15.07 32.08 -9.03
C GLY A 59 14.91 32.86 -7.73
N LEU A 60 15.20 32.21 -6.59
CA LEU A 60 15.16 32.82 -5.26
C LEU A 60 16.15 33.98 -5.11
N ILE A 61 17.40 33.80 -5.55
CA ILE A 61 18.44 34.84 -5.47
C ILE A 61 18.06 36.04 -6.35
N VAL A 62 17.65 35.80 -7.60
CA VAL A 62 17.27 36.88 -8.53
C VAL A 62 16.09 37.66 -7.99
N ALA A 63 15.06 36.98 -7.47
CA ALA A 63 13.91 37.63 -6.86
C ALA A 63 14.32 38.52 -5.67
N THR A 64 15.18 37.99 -4.80
CA THR A 64 15.68 38.71 -3.62
C THR A 64 16.49 39.94 -4.03
N VAL A 65 17.41 39.80 -4.99
CA VAL A 65 18.22 40.92 -5.49
C VAL A 65 17.34 41.99 -6.15
N LEU A 66 16.34 41.60 -6.96
CA LEU A 66 15.43 42.54 -7.62
C LEU A 66 14.61 43.34 -6.62
N VAL A 67 14.01 42.68 -5.63
CA VAL A 67 13.21 43.37 -4.59
C VAL A 67 14.08 44.36 -3.83
N GLN A 68 15.30 43.96 -3.46
CA GLN A 68 16.21 44.81 -2.71
C GLN A 68 16.78 45.97 -3.54
N ALA A 69 17.08 45.74 -4.83
CA ALA A 69 17.62 46.77 -5.72
C ALA A 69 16.56 47.81 -6.11
N LEU A 70 15.30 47.38 -6.26
CA LEU A 70 14.19 48.25 -6.64
C LEU A 70 13.51 48.90 -5.42
N GLY A 71 13.87 48.49 -4.21
CA GLY A 71 13.38 49.06 -2.96
C GLY A 71 11.88 48.88 -2.75
N TRP A 72 11.30 47.80 -3.28
CA TRP A 72 9.86 47.56 -3.19
C TRP A 72 9.45 47.08 -1.81
N THR A 73 8.88 47.98 -1.02
CA THR A 73 8.38 47.71 0.34
C THR A 73 7.00 47.06 0.36
N SER A 74 6.28 46.99 -0.77
CA SER A 74 4.99 46.30 -0.85
C SER A 74 5.13 44.78 -0.85
N VAL A 75 6.31 44.26 -1.20
CA VAL A 75 6.58 42.82 -1.27
C VAL A 75 6.95 42.31 0.12
N VAL A 76 6.09 41.49 0.68
CA VAL A 76 6.29 40.87 2.00
C VAL A 76 7.51 39.94 1.98
N LEU A 77 8.42 40.15 2.93
CA LEU A 77 9.60 39.34 3.16
C LEU A 77 9.34 38.29 4.25
N VAL A 78 10.18 37.26 4.31
CA VAL A 78 10.08 36.23 5.36
C VAL A 78 10.24 36.85 6.75
N GLY A 79 11.21 37.75 6.92
CA GLY A 79 11.51 38.40 8.20
C GLY A 79 10.42 39.35 8.70
N ASP A 80 9.48 39.75 7.84
CA ASP A 80 8.36 40.60 8.25
C ASP A 80 7.33 39.84 9.09
N ASN A 81 7.22 38.52 8.88
CA ASN A 81 6.23 37.66 9.53
C ASN A 81 6.83 36.62 10.49
N TYR A 82 8.13 36.30 10.32
CA TYR A 82 8.75 35.18 11.01
C TYR A 82 10.15 35.53 11.50
N ASP A 83 10.41 35.23 12.77
CA ASP A 83 11.76 35.24 13.33
C ASP A 83 12.54 34.02 12.85
N ILE A 84 13.66 34.26 12.16
CA ILE A 84 14.53 33.19 11.68
C ILE A 84 15.52 32.82 12.78
N PRO A 85 15.54 31.56 13.23
CA PRO A 85 16.43 31.14 14.32
C PRO A 85 17.90 31.37 13.95
N SER A 86 18.60 32.17 14.75
CA SER A 86 20.04 32.35 14.67
C SER A 86 20.81 31.50 15.69
N SER A 87 20.12 30.60 16.38
CA SER A 87 20.68 29.69 17.39
C SER A 87 20.15 28.27 17.20
N LEU A 88 20.88 27.30 17.73
CA LEU A 88 20.40 25.91 17.76
C LEU A 88 19.10 25.81 18.59
N PRO A 89 18.14 24.97 18.16
CA PRO A 89 16.94 24.73 18.92
C PRO A 89 17.28 24.06 20.26
N THR A 90 16.66 24.54 21.34
CA THR A 90 16.77 23.89 22.66
C THR A 90 15.76 22.76 22.76
N PRO A 91 16.11 21.61 23.38
CA PRO A 91 15.15 20.55 23.67
C PRO A 91 13.94 21.09 24.44
N ALA A 92 12.75 20.68 24.03
CA ALA A 92 11.47 21.00 24.67
C ALA A 92 10.67 19.71 24.87
N ILE A 93 10.16 19.50 26.08
CA ILE A 93 9.28 18.38 26.38
C ILE A 93 7.86 18.78 25.93
N PRO A 94 7.20 18.01 25.05
CA PRO A 94 5.85 18.32 24.62
C PRO A 94 4.87 18.19 25.78
N ASN A 95 3.86 19.08 25.83
CA ASN A 95 2.84 19.03 26.86
C ASN A 95 1.95 17.78 26.64
N PRO A 96 1.85 16.85 27.61
CA PRO A 96 0.99 15.67 27.48
C PRO A 96 -0.48 15.99 27.24
N SER A 97 -0.95 17.19 27.62
CA SER A 97 -2.34 17.60 27.40
C SER A 97 -2.73 17.72 25.92
N TRP A 98 -1.77 17.80 25.00
CA TRP A 98 -2.02 17.87 23.56
C TRP A 98 -2.18 16.49 22.90
N ILE A 99 -1.84 15.41 23.61
CA ILE A 99 -1.87 14.04 23.05
C ILE A 99 -3.27 13.68 22.52
N PRO A 100 -4.39 13.91 23.23
CA PRO A 100 -5.71 13.53 22.75
C PRO A 100 -6.10 14.20 21.42
N ASP A 101 -5.77 15.49 21.26
CA ASP A 101 -6.11 16.25 20.06
C ASP A 101 -5.18 15.90 18.88
N MET A 102 -3.94 15.49 19.17
CA MET A 102 -2.91 15.25 18.16
C MET A 102 -2.80 13.79 17.73
N ILE A 103 -3.38 12.83 18.45
CA ILE A 103 -3.19 11.40 18.16
C ILE A 103 -3.70 11.02 16.76
N ILE A 104 -4.85 11.57 16.34
CA ILE A 104 -5.44 11.29 15.02
C ILE A 104 -4.60 11.92 13.89
N PRO A 105 -4.26 13.24 13.93
CA PRO A 105 -3.34 13.83 12.96
C PRO A 105 -1.96 13.16 12.94
N ALA A 106 -1.40 12.81 14.10
CA ALA A 106 -0.10 12.17 14.21
C ALA A 106 -0.10 10.77 13.57
N PHE A 107 -1.16 9.99 13.76
CA PHE A 107 -1.32 8.70 13.10
C PHE A 107 -1.41 8.86 11.58
N ALA A 108 -2.20 9.82 11.09
CA ALA A 108 -2.34 10.07 9.66
C ALA A 108 -1.02 10.50 9.00
N ILE A 109 -0.30 11.45 9.61
CA ILE A 109 1.01 11.92 9.12
C ILE A 109 2.05 10.81 9.22
N GLY A 110 2.05 10.04 10.31
CA GLY A 110 2.92 8.88 10.48
C GLY A 110 2.72 7.86 9.38
N LEU A 111 1.46 7.51 9.08
CA LEU A 111 1.12 6.58 8.00
C LEU A 111 1.61 7.09 6.63
N ILE A 112 1.38 8.37 6.30
CA ILE A 112 1.91 8.97 5.06
C ILE A 112 3.44 8.87 5.03
N GLY A 113 4.11 9.25 6.12
CA GLY A 113 5.57 9.25 6.23
C GLY A 113 6.16 7.87 5.96
N LEU A 114 5.55 6.83 6.54
CA LEU A 114 5.95 5.43 6.35
C LEU A 114 5.69 4.95 4.90
N ILE A 115 4.52 5.26 4.33
CA ILE A 115 4.19 4.91 2.93
C ILE A 115 5.16 5.59 1.96
N GLN A 116 5.43 6.88 2.19
CA GLN A 116 6.38 7.64 1.38
C GLN A 116 7.80 7.08 1.52
N GLY A 117 8.21 6.76 2.75
CA GLY A 117 9.46 6.07 3.06
C GLY A 117 9.63 4.77 2.28
N ALA A 118 8.66 3.87 2.38
CA ALA A 118 8.66 2.61 1.67
C ALA A 118 8.76 2.81 0.15
N GLY A 119 8.02 3.78 -0.40
CA GLY A 119 8.08 4.12 -1.83
C GLY A 119 9.46 4.64 -2.28
N VAL A 120 10.17 5.36 -1.42
CA VAL A 120 11.54 5.81 -1.69
C VAL A 120 12.51 4.63 -1.64
N SER A 121 12.44 3.80 -0.60
CA SER A 121 13.34 2.66 -0.40
C SER A 121 13.22 1.62 -1.51
N GLN A 122 12.02 1.38 -2.04
CA GLN A 122 11.82 0.49 -3.19
C GLN A 122 12.30 1.10 -4.52
N GLY A 123 12.39 2.43 -4.61
CA GLY A 123 12.82 3.13 -5.81
C GLY A 123 14.34 3.24 -5.98
N TYR A 124 15.11 2.99 -4.93
CA TYR A 124 16.57 3.16 -4.91
C TYR A 124 17.24 1.99 -4.18
N ALA A 125 18.18 1.32 -4.87
CA ALA A 125 18.97 0.27 -4.25
C ALA A 125 19.91 0.84 -3.18
N ASN A 126 20.17 0.06 -2.13
CA ASN A 126 21.15 0.46 -1.13
C ASN A 126 22.56 0.52 -1.75
N PRO A 127 23.42 1.45 -1.30
CA PRO A 127 24.80 1.54 -1.80
C PRO A 127 25.64 0.27 -1.61
N ASP A 128 25.27 -0.59 -0.67
CA ASP A 128 25.92 -1.88 -0.38
C ASP A 128 25.30 -3.07 -1.15
N GLY A 129 24.31 -2.81 -2.01
CA GLY A 129 23.63 -3.83 -2.82
C GLY A 129 22.60 -4.68 -2.07
N LYS A 130 22.40 -4.46 -0.76
CA LYS A 130 21.40 -5.20 0.00
C LYS A 130 19.99 -4.72 -0.32
N SER A 131 19.02 -5.64 -0.20
CA SER A 131 17.61 -5.27 -0.28
C SER A 131 17.25 -4.28 0.85
N PRO A 132 16.35 -3.32 0.59
CA PRO A 132 15.86 -2.43 1.64
C PRO A 132 15.16 -3.18 2.78
N ASP A 133 15.46 -2.82 4.03
CA ASP A 133 14.76 -3.32 5.22
C ASP A 133 13.70 -2.30 5.66
N ALA A 134 12.44 -2.55 5.30
CA ALA A 134 11.32 -1.67 5.63
C ALA A 134 11.15 -1.48 7.15
N SER A 135 11.36 -2.53 7.95
CA SER A 135 11.29 -2.45 9.41
C SER A 135 12.43 -1.61 9.99
N GLY A 136 13.62 -1.68 9.38
CA GLY A 136 14.76 -0.82 9.67
C GLY A 136 14.45 0.66 9.38
N ASP A 137 13.87 0.95 8.23
CA ASP A 137 13.50 2.32 7.83
C ASP A 137 12.42 2.90 8.74
N PHE A 138 11.41 2.12 9.11
CA PHE A 138 10.34 2.55 10.01
C PHE A 138 10.88 2.92 11.39
N ARG A 139 11.80 2.12 11.94
CA ARG A 139 12.49 2.44 13.19
C ARG A 139 13.31 3.73 13.06
N GLY A 140 14.05 3.89 11.97
CA GLY A 140 14.84 5.09 11.71
C GLY A 140 13.98 6.36 11.63
N GLN A 141 12.87 6.30 10.90
CA GLN A 141 11.91 7.41 10.80
C GLN A 141 11.24 7.74 12.12
N GLY A 142 10.85 6.72 12.91
CA GLY A 142 10.26 6.92 14.23
C GLY A 142 11.22 7.64 15.17
N ILE A 143 12.47 7.17 15.27
CA ILE A 143 13.51 7.82 16.08
C ILE A 143 13.76 9.25 15.59
N ALA A 144 13.89 9.45 14.28
CA ALA A 144 14.10 10.79 13.72
C ALA A 144 12.96 11.75 14.06
N ASN A 145 11.71 11.30 14.01
CA ASN A 145 10.54 12.12 14.37
C ASN A 145 10.44 12.41 15.87
N ILE A 146 10.82 11.46 16.74
CA ILE A 146 10.89 11.70 18.19
C ILE A 146 11.93 12.78 18.47
N VAL A 147 13.14 12.64 17.91
CA VAL A 147 14.21 13.63 18.07
C VAL A 147 13.77 14.98 17.49
N ALA A 148 13.20 15.01 16.29
CA ALA A 148 12.69 16.24 15.69
C ALA A 148 11.66 16.93 16.60
N GLY A 149 10.68 16.19 17.12
CA GLY A 149 9.68 16.71 18.05
C GLY A 149 10.29 17.32 19.32
N LEU A 150 11.30 16.68 19.92
CA LEU A 150 12.04 17.23 21.06
C LEU A 150 12.74 18.55 20.72
N PHE A 151 13.19 18.73 19.49
CA PHE A 151 13.85 19.96 19.02
C PHE A 151 12.91 20.93 18.30
N ARG A 152 11.58 20.82 18.53
CA ARG A 152 10.53 21.68 17.92
C ARG A 152 10.48 21.60 16.39
N GLY A 153 10.90 20.47 15.84
CA GLY A 153 10.86 20.16 14.43
C GLY A 153 9.47 19.74 13.95
N LEU A 154 9.26 19.82 12.65
CA LEU A 154 8.08 19.30 11.98
C LEU A 154 8.23 17.79 11.70
N PRO A 155 7.11 17.06 11.53
CA PRO A 155 7.16 15.67 11.12
C PRO A 155 7.98 15.47 9.84
N LEU A 156 8.81 14.44 9.83
CA LEU A 156 9.77 14.09 8.79
C LEU A 156 9.34 12.82 8.07
N GLY A 157 9.65 12.72 6.78
CA GLY A 157 9.39 11.55 5.95
C GLY A 157 10.47 11.34 4.88
N GLY A 158 10.33 10.27 4.08
CA GLY A 158 11.26 9.99 2.99
C GLY A 158 11.08 10.94 1.80
N SER A 159 12.15 11.51 1.24
CA SER A 159 12.04 12.39 0.07
C SER A 159 12.54 11.70 -1.19
N LEU A 160 11.63 11.39 -2.13
CA LEU A 160 12.02 10.80 -3.42
C LEU A 160 12.94 11.72 -4.21
N SER A 161 12.61 13.01 -4.25
CA SER A 161 13.40 14.02 -4.96
C SER A 161 14.75 14.27 -4.27
N GLY A 162 14.76 14.31 -2.93
CA GLY A 162 16.00 14.46 -2.15
C GLY A 162 16.94 13.27 -2.33
N THR A 163 16.42 12.04 -2.21
CA THR A 163 17.19 10.82 -2.44
C THR A 163 17.70 10.76 -3.87
N SER A 164 16.86 11.08 -4.87
CA SER A 164 17.26 11.12 -6.28
C SER A 164 18.44 12.07 -6.51
N LEU A 165 18.36 13.29 -5.96
CA LEU A 165 19.40 14.29 -6.11
C LEU A 165 20.72 13.83 -5.49
N VAL A 166 20.67 13.31 -4.25
CA VAL A 166 21.86 12.86 -3.53
C VAL A 166 22.51 11.65 -4.22
N VAL A 167 21.70 10.69 -4.70
CA VAL A 167 22.20 9.53 -5.47
C VAL A 167 22.79 9.96 -6.81
N ASN A 168 22.12 10.84 -7.55
CA ASN A 168 22.62 11.36 -8.84
C ASN A 168 23.88 12.23 -8.67
N ALA A 169 24.06 12.86 -7.51
CA ALA A 169 25.29 13.55 -7.13
C ALA A 169 26.44 12.58 -6.79
N GLY A 170 26.21 11.26 -6.84
CA GLY A 170 27.24 10.25 -6.65
C GLY A 170 27.43 9.82 -5.19
N ALA A 171 26.41 9.97 -4.33
CA ALA A 171 26.49 9.51 -2.95
C ALA A 171 26.70 7.99 -2.87
N LYS A 172 27.72 7.58 -2.11
CA LYS A 172 28.10 6.17 -1.91
C LYS A 172 27.87 5.66 -0.48
N SER A 173 27.48 6.53 0.44
CA SER A 173 27.28 6.18 1.85
C SER A 173 26.26 7.08 2.54
N ARG A 174 25.81 6.66 3.72
CA ARG A 174 24.85 7.39 4.56
C ARG A 174 25.37 8.75 5.02
N TRP A 175 26.69 8.96 5.00
CA TRP A 175 27.33 10.23 5.36
C TRP A 175 26.91 11.40 4.47
N ALA A 176 26.51 11.15 3.22
CA ALA A 176 26.02 12.20 2.34
C ALA A 176 24.82 12.96 2.93
N ASN A 177 23.87 12.24 3.53
CA ASN A 177 22.69 12.84 4.16
C ASN A 177 23.04 13.52 5.49
N ILE A 178 23.96 12.96 6.28
CA ILE A 178 24.43 13.58 7.53
C ILE A 178 25.09 14.93 7.22
N LEU A 179 26.01 14.96 6.26
CA LEU A 179 26.69 16.18 5.84
C LEU A 179 25.70 17.19 5.25
N THR A 180 24.73 16.74 4.46
CA THR A 180 23.64 17.61 3.96
C THR A 180 22.91 18.28 5.11
N GLY A 181 22.52 17.54 6.14
CA GLY A 181 21.89 18.10 7.35
C GLY A 181 22.78 19.11 8.08
N VAL A 182 24.08 18.81 8.22
CA VAL A 182 25.06 19.72 8.83
C VAL A 182 25.21 21.01 8.01
N PHE A 183 25.31 20.93 6.68
CA PHE A 183 25.40 22.10 5.82
C PHE A 183 24.12 22.94 5.84
N VAL A 184 22.94 22.30 5.88
CA VAL A 184 21.67 23.02 6.03
C VAL A 184 21.60 23.72 7.38
N ALA A 185 21.94 23.04 8.48
CA ALA A 185 21.98 23.64 9.81
C ALA A 185 22.96 24.82 9.89
N GLY A 186 24.18 24.65 9.39
CA GLY A 186 25.17 25.71 9.31
C GLY A 186 24.72 26.88 8.42
N GLY A 187 24.10 26.58 7.28
CA GLY A 187 23.57 27.60 6.36
C GLY A 187 22.48 28.44 7.00
N VAL A 188 21.53 27.84 7.71
CA VAL A 188 20.47 28.58 8.41
C VAL A 188 21.07 29.49 9.49
N LEU A 189 22.01 28.98 10.30
CA LEU A 189 22.63 29.76 11.38
C LEU A 189 23.49 30.93 10.86
N LEU A 190 24.26 30.71 9.79
CA LEU A 190 25.15 31.73 9.23
C LEU A 190 24.40 32.77 8.38
N PHE A 191 23.34 32.34 7.68
CA PHE A 191 22.63 33.18 6.72
C PHE A 191 21.22 33.59 7.18
N ALA A 192 20.88 33.46 8.47
CA ALA A 192 19.57 33.84 9.00
C ALA A 192 19.11 35.24 8.55
N GLY A 193 20.01 36.24 8.60
CA GLY A 193 19.72 37.60 8.15
C GLY A 193 19.49 37.75 6.63
N LEU A 194 20.08 36.87 5.81
CA LEU A 194 19.78 36.82 4.37
C LEU A 194 18.45 36.11 4.11
N ILE A 195 18.17 35.02 4.84
CA ILE A 195 16.90 34.29 4.71
C ILE A 195 15.72 35.20 5.07
N ALA A 196 15.89 36.10 6.05
CA ALA A 196 14.87 37.07 6.45
C ALA A 196 14.51 38.05 5.32
N ARG A 197 15.42 38.26 4.35
CA ARG A 197 15.22 39.16 3.21
C ARG A 197 14.58 38.48 2.00
N LEU A 198 14.29 37.18 2.09
CA LEU A 198 13.69 36.45 0.98
C LEU A 198 12.23 36.92 0.77
N PRO A 199 11.82 37.23 -0.47
CA PRO A 199 10.42 37.55 -0.77
C PRO A 199 9.54 36.32 -0.58
N MET A 200 8.44 36.43 0.19
CA MET A 200 7.49 35.33 0.39
C MET A 200 6.90 34.82 -0.93
N THR A 201 6.76 35.71 -1.92
CA THR A 201 6.26 35.40 -3.28
C THR A 201 7.18 34.45 -4.04
N SER A 202 8.48 34.53 -3.82
CA SER A 202 9.46 33.65 -4.45
C SER A 202 9.36 32.22 -3.90
N LEU A 203 9.11 32.09 -2.59
CA LEU A 203 8.83 30.79 -1.94
C LEU A 203 7.51 30.19 -2.45
N ALA A 204 6.47 31.02 -2.64
CA ALA A 204 5.21 30.58 -3.24
C ALA A 204 5.41 30.05 -4.67
N ALA A 205 6.22 30.71 -5.49
CA ALA A 205 6.56 30.24 -6.84
C ALA A 205 7.29 28.88 -6.81
N ILE A 206 8.22 28.69 -5.87
CA ILE A 206 8.90 27.39 -5.65
C ILE A 206 7.89 26.30 -5.28
N LEU A 207 6.94 26.58 -4.37
CA LEU A 207 5.91 25.62 -3.96
C LEU A 207 4.97 25.24 -5.12
N ILE A 208 4.55 26.21 -5.94
CA ILE A 208 3.75 25.96 -7.15
C ILE A 208 4.52 25.04 -8.10
N TYR A 209 5.81 25.33 -8.32
CA TYR A 209 6.64 24.53 -9.22
C TYR A 209 6.86 23.11 -8.69
N ALA A 210 7.12 22.95 -7.39
CA ALA A 210 7.26 21.65 -6.75
C ALA A 210 5.96 20.82 -6.82
N GLY A 211 4.80 21.47 -6.64
CA GLY A 211 3.49 20.85 -6.82
C GLY A 211 3.29 20.35 -8.26
N TYR A 212 3.65 21.17 -9.25
CA TYR A 212 3.61 20.78 -10.67
C TYR A 212 4.49 19.56 -10.97
N GLN A 213 5.73 19.52 -10.47
CA GLN A 213 6.63 18.37 -10.67
C GLN A 213 6.13 17.06 -10.03
N THR A 214 5.28 17.17 -8.99
CA THR A 214 4.72 16.00 -8.32
C THR A 214 3.66 15.31 -9.19
N ILE A 215 3.01 16.05 -10.09
CA ILE A 215 2.03 15.51 -11.03
C ILE A 215 2.76 14.68 -12.09
N LYS A 216 2.44 13.38 -12.17
CA LYS A 216 3.06 12.42 -13.11
C LYS A 216 2.01 11.87 -14.08
N PRO A 217 1.71 12.58 -15.19
CA PRO A 217 0.62 12.20 -16.11
C PRO A 217 0.73 10.77 -16.65
N LYS A 218 1.95 10.29 -16.92
CA LYS A 218 2.19 8.91 -17.37
C LYS A 218 1.71 7.88 -16.34
N ARG A 219 1.93 8.12 -15.04
CA ARG A 219 1.48 7.23 -13.96
C ARG A 219 -0.03 7.29 -13.76
N ILE A 220 -0.60 8.50 -13.83
CA ILE A 220 -2.06 8.70 -13.79
C ILE A 220 -2.73 7.94 -14.94
N ARG A 221 -2.19 8.07 -16.16
CA ARG A 221 -2.69 7.35 -17.34
C ARG A 221 -2.57 5.83 -17.19
N ALA A 222 -1.47 5.33 -16.63
CA ALA A 222 -1.30 3.91 -16.40
C ALA A 222 -2.41 3.38 -15.48
N VAL A 223 -2.65 4.02 -14.33
CA VAL A 223 -3.75 3.64 -13.40
C VAL A 223 -5.12 3.75 -14.08
N TRP A 224 -5.35 4.79 -14.88
CA TRP A 224 -6.60 4.98 -15.60
C TRP A 224 -6.93 3.86 -16.58
N LEU A 225 -5.89 3.24 -17.16
CA LEU A 225 -6.02 2.19 -18.16
C LEU A 225 -5.98 0.76 -17.57
N THR A 226 -5.67 0.59 -16.27
CA THR A 226 -5.56 -0.73 -15.63
C THR A 226 -6.91 -1.47 -15.58
N ASN A 227 -7.89 -0.92 -14.85
CA ASN A 227 -9.26 -1.46 -14.78
C ASN A 227 -10.22 -0.38 -14.23
N ASN A 228 -11.53 -0.65 -14.30
CA ASN A 228 -12.55 0.28 -13.83
C ASN A 228 -12.47 0.54 -12.31
N LEU A 229 -12.09 -0.47 -11.53
CA LEU A 229 -12.02 -0.38 -10.07
C LEU A 229 -10.92 0.60 -9.62
N SER A 230 -9.70 0.43 -10.12
CA SER A 230 -8.55 1.31 -9.87
C SER A 230 -8.83 2.74 -10.32
N ARG A 231 -9.51 2.92 -11.47
CA ARG A 231 -9.93 4.24 -11.94
C ARG A 231 -10.88 4.93 -10.97
N THR A 232 -11.90 4.21 -10.49
CA THR A 232 -12.88 4.72 -9.53
C THR A 232 -12.22 5.08 -8.20
N VAL A 233 -11.37 4.21 -7.66
CA VAL A 233 -10.62 4.48 -6.42
C VAL A 233 -9.77 5.75 -6.55
N MET A 234 -9.09 5.93 -7.69
CA MET A 234 -8.28 7.13 -7.94
C MET A 234 -9.11 8.41 -7.99
N VAL A 235 -10.27 8.40 -8.67
CA VAL A 235 -11.15 9.57 -8.74
C VAL A 235 -11.74 9.92 -7.38
N ILE A 236 -12.23 8.91 -6.64
CA ILE A 236 -12.81 9.09 -5.31
C ILE A 236 -11.78 9.69 -4.35
N THR A 237 -10.58 9.10 -4.29
CA THR A 237 -9.50 9.60 -3.42
C THR A 237 -9.08 11.02 -3.80
N PHE A 238 -8.95 11.33 -5.10
CA PHE A 238 -8.64 12.68 -5.56
C PHE A 238 -9.69 13.71 -5.12
N VAL A 239 -10.97 13.42 -5.35
CA VAL A 239 -12.08 14.30 -4.94
C VAL A 239 -12.07 14.51 -3.43
N PHE A 240 -11.92 13.45 -2.64
CA PHE A 240 -11.88 13.57 -1.18
C PHE A 240 -10.69 14.40 -0.70
N THR A 241 -9.50 14.22 -1.26
CA THR A 241 -8.34 15.07 -0.89
C THR A 241 -8.51 16.55 -1.25
N LEU A 242 -9.40 16.89 -2.19
CA LEU A 242 -9.67 18.28 -2.57
C LEU A 242 -10.64 18.98 -1.61
N PHE A 243 -11.58 18.25 -1.02
CA PHE A 243 -12.68 18.82 -0.23
C PHE A 243 -12.60 18.52 1.28
N LEU A 244 -11.92 17.44 1.68
CA LEU A 244 -11.80 17.03 3.08
C LEU A 244 -10.44 17.43 3.66
N PRO A 245 -10.34 17.61 4.99
CA PRO A 245 -9.06 17.66 5.68
C PRO A 245 -8.20 16.44 5.33
N LEU A 246 -6.90 16.67 5.15
CA LEU A 246 -5.95 15.64 4.69
C LEU A 246 -6.04 14.32 5.48
N GLN A 247 -6.15 14.40 6.81
CA GLN A 247 -6.28 13.22 7.68
C GLN A 247 -7.53 12.38 7.38
N GLU A 248 -8.69 13.01 7.18
CA GLU A 248 -9.94 12.32 6.86
C GLU A 248 -9.85 11.64 5.49
N ALA A 249 -9.28 12.34 4.50
CA ALA A 249 -9.08 11.80 3.16
C ALA A 249 -8.18 10.54 3.16
N ILE A 250 -7.15 10.49 4.01
CA ILE A 250 -6.27 9.32 4.15
C ILE A 250 -7.03 8.14 4.73
N PHE A 251 -7.73 8.33 5.85
CA PHE A 251 -8.49 7.23 6.46
C PHE A 251 -9.53 6.66 5.52
N LEU A 252 -10.22 7.54 4.77
CA LEU A 252 -11.21 7.13 3.79
C LEU A 252 -10.58 6.39 2.61
N GLY A 253 -9.40 6.82 2.14
CA GLY A 253 -8.63 6.11 1.12
C GLY A 253 -8.18 4.72 1.57
N VAL A 254 -7.70 4.59 2.81
CA VAL A 254 -7.31 3.31 3.41
C VAL A 254 -8.53 2.39 3.57
N ALA A 255 -9.63 2.90 4.11
CA ALA A 255 -10.87 2.13 4.26
C ALA A 255 -11.40 1.65 2.89
N LEU A 256 -11.39 2.51 1.89
CA LEU A 256 -11.76 2.16 0.52
C LEU A 256 -10.85 1.06 -0.04
N GLN A 257 -9.54 1.15 0.18
CA GLN A 257 -8.59 0.13 -0.28
C GLN A 257 -8.79 -1.22 0.43
N ILE A 258 -9.08 -1.22 1.73
CA ILE A 258 -9.40 -2.43 2.48
C ILE A 258 -10.70 -3.04 1.95
N MET A 259 -11.73 -2.23 1.72
CA MET A 259 -13.00 -2.70 1.16
C MET A 259 -12.81 -3.31 -0.24
N VAL A 260 -12.00 -2.67 -1.09
CA VAL A 260 -11.61 -3.19 -2.40
C VAL A 260 -10.86 -4.52 -2.28
N LEU A 261 -9.91 -4.62 -1.35
CA LEU A 261 -9.17 -5.85 -1.10
C LEU A 261 -10.11 -6.97 -0.65
N VAL A 262 -11.04 -6.69 0.27
CA VAL A 262 -12.03 -7.68 0.71
C VAL A 262 -12.93 -8.12 -0.44
N PHE A 263 -13.38 -7.18 -1.28
CA PHE A 263 -14.21 -7.48 -2.44
C PHE A 263 -13.47 -8.34 -3.48
N LEU A 264 -12.19 -8.04 -3.76
CA LEU A 264 -11.36 -8.85 -4.67
C LEU A 264 -11.01 -10.22 -4.07
N SER A 265 -10.79 -10.30 -2.76
CA SER A 265 -10.57 -11.58 -2.08
C SER A 265 -11.83 -12.45 -2.00
N ALA A 266 -13.00 -11.87 -2.26
CA ALA A 266 -14.28 -12.57 -2.37
C ALA A 266 -14.62 -12.95 -3.83
N GLU A 267 -13.68 -12.83 -4.77
CA GLU A 267 -13.88 -13.21 -6.16
C GLU A 267 -14.13 -14.72 -6.30
N SER A 268 -15.11 -15.06 -7.15
CA SER A 268 -15.77 -16.36 -7.24
C SER A 268 -14.79 -17.53 -7.31
N MET A 269 -14.91 -18.46 -6.37
CA MET A 269 -14.22 -19.73 -6.48
C MET A 269 -14.87 -20.55 -7.60
N THR A 270 -14.07 -21.09 -8.52
CA THR A 270 -14.58 -21.99 -9.56
C THR A 270 -13.99 -23.38 -9.45
N ILE A 271 -14.78 -24.42 -9.69
CA ILE A 271 -14.32 -25.81 -9.70
C ILE A 271 -14.16 -26.28 -11.14
N LYS A 272 -12.99 -26.84 -11.45
CA LYS A 272 -12.72 -27.52 -12.72
C LYS A 272 -12.44 -29.00 -12.47
N GLU A 273 -12.82 -29.83 -13.43
CA GLU A 273 -12.37 -31.22 -13.46
C GLU A 273 -11.04 -31.29 -14.21
N LEU A 274 -10.09 -32.07 -13.70
CA LEU A 274 -8.85 -32.38 -14.38
C LEU A 274 -8.90 -33.81 -14.93
N VAL A 275 -8.93 -33.94 -16.25
CA VAL A 275 -9.02 -35.24 -16.93
C VAL A 275 -7.64 -35.63 -17.45
N ARG A 276 -7.20 -36.84 -17.12
CA ARG A 276 -5.94 -37.39 -17.62
C ARG A 276 -6.14 -37.92 -19.05
N LEU A 277 -5.33 -37.43 -19.97
CA LEU A 277 -5.29 -37.82 -21.38
C LEU A 277 -4.46 -39.11 -21.58
N GLU A 278 -4.65 -39.77 -22.71
CA GLU A 278 -3.98 -41.04 -23.05
C GLU A 278 -2.45 -40.91 -23.20
N ASP A 279 -1.98 -39.73 -23.59
CA ASP A 279 -0.56 -39.37 -23.71
C ASP A 279 0.11 -39.06 -22.35
N GLY A 280 -0.68 -39.06 -21.27
CA GLY A 280 -0.23 -38.78 -19.91
C GLY A 280 -0.29 -37.30 -19.51
N ASP A 281 -0.75 -36.42 -20.39
CA ASP A 281 -1.04 -35.02 -20.07
C ASP A 281 -2.41 -34.87 -19.37
N TYR A 282 -2.71 -33.64 -18.95
CA TYR A 282 -3.95 -33.31 -18.24
C TYR A 282 -4.68 -32.16 -18.92
N GLU A 283 -5.99 -32.31 -19.09
CA GLU A 283 -6.88 -31.28 -19.62
C GLU A 283 -7.87 -30.81 -18.55
N GLU A 284 -8.12 -29.50 -18.52
CA GLU A 284 -9.12 -28.92 -17.64
C GLU A 284 -10.47 -28.78 -18.33
N THR A 285 -11.48 -29.43 -17.78
CA THR A 285 -12.86 -29.38 -18.24
C THR A 285 -13.76 -28.73 -17.19
N PRO A 286 -14.95 -28.23 -17.56
CA PRO A 286 -15.96 -27.86 -16.58
C PRO A 286 -16.27 -29.04 -15.65
N ALA A 287 -16.41 -28.78 -14.35
CA ALA A 287 -16.81 -29.81 -13.41
C ALA A 287 -18.20 -30.37 -13.79
N PRO A 288 -18.43 -31.69 -13.65
CA PRO A 288 -19.72 -32.28 -13.95
C PRO A 288 -20.78 -31.80 -12.96
N ALA A 289 -22.01 -31.54 -13.41
CA ALA A 289 -23.08 -31.10 -12.51
C ALA A 289 -23.48 -32.18 -11.49
N VAL A 290 -23.35 -33.46 -11.86
CA VAL A 290 -23.62 -34.62 -11.02
C VAL A 290 -22.42 -35.56 -11.09
N LEU A 291 -21.99 -36.10 -9.96
CA LEU A 291 -20.88 -37.04 -9.95
C LEU A 291 -21.21 -38.32 -10.71
N PRO A 292 -20.30 -38.81 -11.57
CA PRO A 292 -20.46 -40.12 -12.18
C PRO A 292 -20.22 -41.23 -11.14
N SER A 293 -21.17 -42.18 -11.05
CA SER A 293 -20.98 -43.41 -10.27
C SER A 293 -19.83 -44.23 -10.82
N HIS A 294 -19.15 -44.99 -9.96
CA HIS A 294 -18.07 -45.90 -10.36
C HIS A 294 -16.89 -45.21 -11.07
N ARG A 295 -16.58 -43.96 -10.69
CA ARG A 295 -15.51 -43.17 -11.32
C ARG A 295 -14.75 -42.33 -10.31
N VAL A 296 -13.44 -42.24 -10.53
CA VAL A 296 -12.58 -41.26 -9.86
C VAL A 296 -12.71 -39.92 -10.60
N THR A 297 -13.18 -38.89 -9.91
CA THR A 297 -13.32 -37.53 -10.44
C THR A 297 -12.31 -36.62 -9.75
N MET A 298 -11.46 -35.95 -10.53
CA MET A 298 -10.46 -35.05 -9.98
C MET A 298 -10.91 -33.60 -10.09
N LEU A 299 -11.04 -32.92 -8.96
CA LEU A 299 -11.49 -31.53 -8.87
C LEU A 299 -10.35 -30.62 -8.44
N VAL A 300 -10.24 -29.48 -9.12
CA VAL A 300 -9.26 -28.43 -8.84
C VAL A 300 -10.03 -27.13 -8.58
N PRO A 301 -10.19 -26.72 -7.30
CA PRO A 301 -10.78 -25.45 -6.95
C PRO A 301 -9.79 -24.33 -7.30
N ARG A 302 -10.28 -23.31 -8.02
CA ARG A 302 -9.55 -22.09 -8.33
C ARG A 302 -10.18 -20.92 -7.60
N GLY A 303 -9.35 -20.18 -6.87
CA GLY A 303 -9.80 -19.05 -6.08
C GLY A 303 -9.38 -19.23 -4.63
N SER A 304 -10.06 -18.53 -3.73
CA SER A 304 -9.75 -18.56 -2.30
C SER A 304 -10.76 -19.43 -1.57
N LEU A 305 -10.32 -20.50 -0.89
CA LEU A 305 -11.16 -21.28 0.05
C LEU A 305 -11.32 -20.56 1.41
N PHE A 306 -11.59 -19.25 1.38
CA PHE A 306 -11.94 -18.45 2.56
C PHE A 306 -13.37 -17.95 2.45
N PHE A 307 -14.15 -18.06 3.53
CA PHE A 307 -15.51 -17.55 3.73
C PHE A 307 -16.41 -17.57 2.47
N ALA A 308 -16.30 -16.58 1.58
CA ALA A 308 -17.03 -16.50 0.32
C ALA A 308 -16.81 -17.74 -0.58
N GLY A 309 -15.56 -18.17 -0.78
CA GLY A 309 -15.28 -19.31 -1.65
C GLY A 309 -15.72 -20.66 -1.08
N ALA A 310 -16.05 -20.74 0.22
CA ALA A 310 -16.65 -21.94 0.79
C ALA A 310 -18.11 -22.12 0.33
N SER A 311 -18.87 -21.03 0.26
CA SER A 311 -20.23 -21.04 -0.28
C SER A 311 -20.22 -21.34 -1.78
N ASP A 312 -19.30 -20.73 -2.52
CA ASP A 312 -19.13 -21.02 -3.95
C ASP A 312 -18.76 -22.49 -4.19
N PHE A 313 -17.92 -23.08 -3.33
CA PHE A 313 -17.60 -24.51 -3.40
C PHE A 313 -18.85 -25.36 -3.21
N GLU A 314 -19.70 -25.04 -2.24
CA GLU A 314 -20.93 -25.81 -1.99
C GLU A 314 -21.91 -25.72 -3.17
N GLU A 315 -21.97 -24.58 -3.86
CA GLU A 315 -22.85 -24.36 -5.02
C GLU A 315 -22.30 -24.97 -6.32
N GLU A 316 -20.98 -24.92 -6.54
CA GLU A 316 -20.34 -25.46 -7.74
C GLU A 316 -19.90 -26.93 -7.61
N ALA A 317 -19.83 -27.47 -6.40
CA ALA A 317 -19.43 -28.86 -6.20
C ALA A 317 -20.41 -29.80 -6.91
N PRO A 318 -19.90 -30.79 -7.66
CA PRO A 318 -20.73 -31.81 -8.28
C PRO A 318 -21.64 -32.47 -7.25
N VAL A 319 -22.94 -32.52 -7.54
CA VAL A 319 -23.95 -33.11 -6.66
C VAL A 319 -23.70 -34.62 -6.56
N ALA A 320 -23.70 -35.15 -5.34
CA ALA A 320 -23.47 -36.57 -5.05
C ALA A 320 -24.76 -37.40 -4.89
N ASP A 321 -25.94 -36.79 -5.00
CA ASP A 321 -27.23 -37.46 -4.83
C ASP A 321 -27.40 -38.67 -5.78
N ASN A 322 -27.79 -39.82 -5.21
CA ASN A 322 -27.95 -41.10 -5.92
C ASN A 322 -26.69 -41.63 -6.64
N THR A 323 -25.50 -41.11 -6.31
CA THR A 323 -24.24 -41.60 -6.86
C THR A 323 -23.70 -42.72 -5.97
N ARG A 324 -23.27 -43.83 -6.58
CA ARG A 324 -22.64 -44.94 -5.85
C ARG A 324 -21.18 -45.10 -6.23
N CYS A 325 -20.36 -45.48 -5.25
CA CYS A 325 -18.95 -45.79 -5.47
C CYS A 325 -18.22 -44.66 -6.23
N ALA A 326 -18.41 -43.41 -5.82
CA ALA A 326 -17.71 -42.27 -6.41
C ALA A 326 -16.52 -41.88 -5.55
N VAL A 327 -15.35 -41.71 -6.18
CA VAL A 327 -14.15 -41.23 -5.49
C VAL A 327 -13.80 -39.85 -6.03
N VAL A 328 -13.75 -38.86 -5.15
CA VAL A 328 -13.37 -37.48 -5.51
C VAL A 328 -11.96 -37.21 -5.04
N VAL A 329 -11.08 -36.80 -5.95
CA VAL A 329 -9.74 -36.30 -5.63
C VAL A 329 -9.77 -34.78 -5.71
N LEU A 330 -9.59 -34.08 -4.58
CA LEU A 330 -9.57 -32.63 -4.50
C LEU A 330 -8.14 -32.13 -4.35
N SER A 331 -7.59 -31.44 -5.35
CA SER A 331 -6.25 -30.84 -5.25
C SER A 331 -6.31 -29.51 -4.49
N LEU A 332 -5.59 -29.41 -3.38
CA LEU A 332 -5.45 -28.18 -2.59
C LEU A 332 -4.16 -27.41 -2.93
N ARG A 333 -3.57 -27.68 -4.09
CA ARG A 333 -2.33 -27.02 -4.53
C ARG A 333 -2.55 -25.50 -4.58
N GLY A 334 -1.56 -24.75 -4.09
CA GLY A 334 -1.64 -23.28 -3.98
C GLY A 334 -2.42 -22.75 -2.78
N HIS A 335 -3.15 -23.60 -2.04
CA HIS A 335 -3.87 -23.20 -0.83
C HIS A 335 -2.98 -23.44 0.40
N THR A 336 -2.61 -22.36 1.08
CA THR A 336 -1.72 -22.43 2.25
C THR A 336 -2.46 -22.60 3.57
N GLU A 337 -3.74 -22.18 3.62
CA GLU A 337 -4.63 -22.22 4.77
C GLU A 337 -6.07 -22.44 4.30
N LEU A 338 -6.90 -23.06 5.14
CA LEU A 338 -8.34 -23.20 4.89
C LEU A 338 -9.13 -22.40 5.91
N GLY A 339 -10.17 -21.67 5.48
CA GLY A 339 -11.11 -21.06 6.43
C GLY A 339 -11.91 -22.13 7.18
N SER A 340 -12.38 -21.83 8.40
CA SER A 340 -13.23 -22.76 9.18
C SER A 340 -14.53 -23.13 8.44
N THR A 341 -15.12 -22.17 7.73
CA THR A 341 -16.30 -22.42 6.87
C THR A 341 -15.99 -23.40 5.76
N ALA A 342 -14.87 -23.24 5.05
CA ALA A 342 -14.45 -24.15 3.99
C ALA A 342 -14.20 -25.56 4.52
N LEU A 343 -13.56 -25.67 5.69
CA LEU A 343 -13.34 -26.95 6.34
C LEU A 343 -14.66 -27.68 6.64
N ASN A 344 -15.66 -26.97 7.20
CA ASN A 344 -16.98 -27.53 7.47
C ASN A 344 -17.70 -27.98 6.20
N VAL A 345 -17.61 -27.21 5.11
CA VAL A 345 -18.20 -27.57 3.81
C VAL A 345 -17.54 -28.83 3.27
N LEU A 346 -16.20 -28.91 3.29
CA LEU A 346 -15.46 -30.10 2.83
C LEU A 346 -15.77 -31.34 3.67
N GLN A 347 -15.88 -31.20 5.00
CA GLN A 347 -16.29 -32.31 5.88
C GLN A 347 -17.72 -32.77 5.63
N THR A 348 -18.62 -31.83 5.29
CA THR A 348 -20.01 -32.16 4.95
C THR A 348 -20.06 -32.90 3.62
N TYR A 349 -19.34 -32.41 2.61
CA TYR A 349 -19.19 -33.06 1.31
C TYR A 349 -18.58 -34.47 1.43
N ALA A 350 -17.53 -34.63 2.25
CA ALA A 350 -16.92 -35.94 2.51
C ALA A 350 -17.91 -36.93 3.13
N ARG A 351 -18.76 -36.48 4.08
CA ARG A 351 -19.80 -37.31 4.68
C ARG A 351 -20.88 -37.70 3.68
N THR A 352 -21.35 -36.77 2.84
CA THR A 352 -22.31 -37.06 1.76
C THR A 352 -21.76 -38.11 0.79
N LEU A 353 -20.47 -38.03 0.44
CA LEU A 353 -19.83 -39.07 -0.39
C LEU A 353 -19.79 -40.42 0.33
N GLN A 354 -19.46 -40.45 1.63
CA GLN A 354 -19.43 -41.68 2.42
C GLN A 354 -20.81 -42.35 2.54
N GLU A 355 -21.90 -41.58 2.62
CA GLU A 355 -23.28 -42.11 2.60
C GLU A 355 -23.60 -42.87 1.30
N GLY A 356 -23.03 -42.45 0.17
CA GLY A 356 -23.12 -43.12 -1.14
C GLY A 356 -22.09 -44.23 -1.38
N ASN A 357 -21.41 -44.71 -0.34
CA ASN A 357 -20.26 -45.62 -0.44
C ASN A 357 -19.13 -45.05 -1.32
N GLY A 358 -18.90 -43.74 -1.24
CA GLY A 358 -17.85 -43.00 -1.93
C GLY A 358 -16.77 -42.48 -0.98
N ARG A 359 -15.78 -41.77 -1.53
CA ARG A 359 -14.62 -41.28 -0.75
C ARG A 359 -14.09 -39.95 -1.27
N LEU A 360 -13.67 -39.07 -0.36
CA LEU A 360 -12.95 -37.84 -0.69
C LEU A 360 -11.46 -37.99 -0.35
N ILE A 361 -10.59 -37.74 -1.32
CA ILE A 361 -9.13 -37.74 -1.18
C ILE A 361 -8.62 -36.32 -1.40
N LEU A 362 -7.91 -35.78 -0.41
CA LEU A 362 -7.25 -34.48 -0.49
C LEU A 362 -5.83 -34.68 -1.02
N ALA A 363 -5.54 -34.09 -2.18
CA ALA A 363 -4.22 -34.10 -2.79
C ALA A 363 -3.52 -32.75 -2.62
N ASP A 364 -2.20 -32.73 -2.77
CA ASP A 364 -1.37 -31.52 -2.70
C ASP A 364 -1.48 -30.72 -1.39
N VAL A 365 -1.68 -31.41 -0.27
CA VAL A 365 -1.87 -30.75 1.04
C VAL A 365 -0.53 -30.20 1.55
N GLN A 366 -0.47 -28.89 1.79
CA GLN A 366 0.69 -28.23 2.38
C GLN A 366 0.79 -28.49 3.89
N ASP A 367 2.00 -28.37 4.45
CA ASP A 367 2.26 -28.61 5.88
C ASP A 367 1.42 -27.74 6.83
N ASN A 368 1.10 -26.51 6.43
CA ASN A 368 0.22 -25.62 7.20
C ASN A 368 -1.21 -26.16 7.25
N VAL A 369 -1.77 -26.55 6.09
CA VAL A 369 -3.11 -27.12 5.98
C VAL A 369 -3.19 -28.47 6.71
N ARG A 370 -2.19 -29.34 6.58
CA ARG A 370 -2.12 -30.60 7.30
C ARG A 370 -2.16 -30.39 8.82
N ARG A 371 -1.32 -29.49 9.34
CA ARG A 371 -1.35 -29.12 10.77
C ARG A 371 -2.69 -28.54 11.21
N GLN A 372 -3.39 -27.84 10.32
CA GLN A 372 -4.73 -27.33 10.61
C GLN A 372 -5.75 -28.47 10.71
N LEU A 373 -5.72 -29.45 9.81
CA LEU A 373 -6.58 -30.65 9.85
C LEU A 373 -6.36 -31.48 11.12
N GLU A 374 -5.10 -31.65 11.52
CA GLU A 374 -4.72 -32.37 12.76
C GLU A 374 -5.20 -31.64 14.01
N ARG A 375 -5.20 -30.30 14.02
CA ARG A 375 -5.61 -29.49 15.19
C ARG A 375 -7.12 -29.32 15.32
N THR A 376 -7.88 -29.60 14.27
CA THR A 376 -9.33 -29.40 14.21
C THR A 376 -10.09 -30.73 14.24
N ASP A 377 -9.39 -31.84 14.45
CA ASP A 377 -9.90 -33.22 14.38
C ASP A 377 -10.57 -33.57 13.04
N ALA A 378 -10.42 -32.71 12.03
CA ALA A 378 -10.98 -32.93 10.70
C ALA A 378 -10.29 -34.11 9.98
N MET A 379 -9.06 -34.44 10.40
CA MET A 379 -8.36 -35.64 9.94
C MET A 379 -9.17 -36.92 10.16
N ASP A 380 -9.98 -36.99 11.22
CA ASP A 380 -10.82 -38.15 11.52
C ASP A 380 -11.99 -38.28 10.53
N THR A 381 -12.46 -37.17 9.97
CA THR A 381 -13.55 -37.17 8.96
C THR A 381 -13.04 -37.62 7.60
N PHE A 382 -11.87 -37.13 7.19
CA PHE A 382 -11.29 -37.45 5.89
C PHE A 382 -10.58 -38.81 5.88
N GLY A 383 -10.00 -39.23 7.01
CA GLY A 383 -9.10 -40.38 7.10
C GLY A 383 -7.68 -40.00 6.73
N ALA A 384 -6.71 -40.36 7.57
CA ALA A 384 -5.30 -39.99 7.39
C ALA A 384 -4.70 -40.54 6.08
N GLU A 385 -5.23 -41.66 5.60
CA GLU A 385 -4.84 -42.28 4.32
C GLU A 385 -5.33 -41.51 3.09
N ASN A 386 -6.36 -40.68 3.25
CA ASN A 386 -6.95 -39.89 2.17
C ASN A 386 -6.39 -38.46 2.13
N VAL A 387 -5.39 -38.13 2.95
CA VAL A 387 -4.73 -36.82 2.98
C VAL A 387 -3.29 -36.96 2.50
N LEU A 388 -3.06 -36.60 1.25
CA LEU A 388 -1.77 -36.76 0.58
C LEU A 388 -0.99 -35.44 0.57
N PRO A 389 0.28 -35.44 1.03
CA PRO A 389 1.09 -34.24 1.07
C PRO A 389 1.45 -33.74 -0.33
N ALA A 390 1.76 -32.45 -0.44
CA ALA A 390 2.29 -31.86 -1.66
C ALA A 390 3.64 -32.48 -2.07
N ASP A 391 3.73 -32.92 -3.33
CA ASP A 391 4.99 -33.38 -3.95
C ASP A 391 5.69 -32.21 -4.66
N SER A 392 7.02 -32.25 -4.64
CA SER A 392 7.92 -31.45 -5.47
C SER A 392 7.59 -31.51 -6.96
N ARG A 393 7.15 -32.68 -7.46
CA ARG A 393 6.59 -32.82 -8.80
C ARG A 393 5.15 -32.36 -8.80
N ILE A 394 4.80 -31.43 -9.70
CA ILE A 394 3.47 -30.83 -9.75
C ILE A 394 2.35 -31.88 -9.79
N MET A 395 2.52 -32.90 -10.62
CA MET A 395 1.55 -33.99 -10.76
C MET A 395 1.83 -35.19 -9.84
N GLY A 396 2.92 -35.19 -9.05
CA GLY A 396 3.30 -36.37 -8.27
C GLY A 396 2.29 -36.76 -7.18
N SER A 397 1.75 -35.76 -6.46
CA SER A 397 0.69 -35.98 -5.46
C SER A 397 -0.63 -36.37 -6.14
N ILE A 398 -0.93 -35.73 -7.29
CA ILE A 398 -2.11 -35.99 -8.10
C ILE A 398 -2.11 -37.43 -8.64
N ASP A 399 -1.02 -37.88 -9.25
CA ASP A 399 -0.85 -39.24 -9.77
C ASP A 399 -1.04 -40.27 -8.63
N SER A 400 -0.48 -39.97 -7.45
CA SER A 400 -0.61 -40.82 -6.26
C SER A 400 -2.06 -40.85 -5.74
N ALA A 401 -2.75 -39.70 -5.76
CA ALA A 401 -4.13 -39.57 -5.36
C ALA A 401 -5.09 -40.27 -6.32
N LEU A 402 -4.83 -40.20 -7.63
CA LEU A 402 -5.56 -40.95 -8.64
C LEU A 402 -5.36 -42.46 -8.47
N ALA A 403 -4.13 -42.92 -8.23
CA ALA A 403 -3.85 -44.33 -7.97
C ALA A 403 -4.53 -44.81 -6.67
N ALA A 404 -4.45 -44.03 -5.60
CA ALA A 404 -5.16 -44.31 -4.34
C ALA A 404 -6.69 -44.32 -4.54
N GLY A 405 -7.20 -43.40 -5.35
CA GLY A 405 -8.62 -43.31 -5.67
C GLY A 405 -9.12 -44.48 -6.50
N GLN A 406 -8.33 -44.95 -7.47
CA GLN A 406 -8.65 -46.16 -8.25
C GLN A 406 -8.64 -47.41 -7.38
N ALA A 407 -7.68 -47.54 -6.47
CA ALA A 407 -7.63 -48.65 -5.51
C ALA A 407 -8.82 -48.62 -4.55
N ALA A 408 -9.19 -47.44 -4.05
CA ALA A 408 -10.36 -47.26 -3.21
C ALA A 408 -11.65 -47.60 -3.97
N LEU A 409 -11.78 -47.14 -5.22
CA LEU A 409 -12.92 -47.45 -6.07
C LEU A 409 -13.10 -48.96 -6.26
N ALA A 410 -12.02 -49.68 -6.60
CA ALA A 410 -12.06 -51.13 -6.76
C ALA A 410 -12.51 -51.85 -5.48
N ALA A 411 -12.03 -51.41 -4.31
CA ALA A 411 -12.45 -51.96 -3.02
C ALA A 411 -13.92 -51.67 -2.69
N LEU A 412 -14.43 -50.49 -3.06
CA LEU A 412 -15.83 -50.11 -2.87
C LEU A 412 -16.76 -50.93 -3.79
N GLU A 413 -16.34 -51.20 -5.02
CA GLU A 413 -17.08 -52.04 -5.96
C GLU A 413 -17.13 -53.52 -5.55
N GLU A 414 -16.04 -54.05 -4.98
CA GLU A 414 -16.01 -55.40 -4.42
C GLU A 414 -16.97 -55.53 -3.22
N GLN A 415 -17.09 -54.48 -2.40
CA GLN A 415 -18.05 -54.42 -1.30
C GLN A 415 -19.50 -54.28 -1.79
N ASP A 416 -19.77 -53.46 -2.81
CA ASP A 416 -21.13 -53.26 -3.35
C ASP A 416 -21.64 -54.51 -4.09
N SER A 417 -20.74 -55.24 -4.78
CA SER A 417 -21.07 -56.50 -5.48
C SER A 417 -21.28 -57.70 -4.54
N GLY A 418 -20.69 -57.69 -3.35
CA GLY A 418 -20.85 -58.72 -2.30
C GLY A 418 -22.17 -58.65 -1.51
N VAL A 419 -23.04 -57.67 -1.79
CA VAL A 419 -24.32 -57.44 -1.08
C VAL A 419 -25.54 -57.98 -1.86
N THR A 420 -25.34 -58.79 -2.91
CA THR A 420 -26.43 -59.43 -3.67
C THR A 420 -26.94 -60.75 -3.09
#